data_AF-A0A7X3EXZ0-F1
#
_entry.id   AF-A0A7X3EXZ0-F1
#
_cell.length_a   1.000
_cell.length_b   1.000
_cell.length_c   1.000
_cell.angle_alpha   90.00
_cell.angle_beta   90.00
_cell.angle_gamma   90.00
#
_symmetry.space_group_name_H-M   'P 1'
#
loop_
_entity.id
_entity.type
_entity.pdbx_description
1 polymer ?
#
loop_
_entity_poly.entity_id
_entity_poly.type
_entity_poly.pdbx_seq_one_letter_code
_entity_poly.pdbx_strand_id
1 'polypeptide(L)'
;VRLYEILIAWRSTGKTPLITMYDFRQKIGVLETEYKRMYDFKKYVLDIALKQVNEHTDIIVKVEQHKTGRSITGFSFSFKQKKSATHSVESKRDPNTLDLFSKITDKQRHLFANKLSELPEMSKYSQGTESYQQFAVRIAAMLQDAEKFKELLPLLRKLGFQ
;
A
#
# COMPACT_ATOMS: atom_id res chain seq x y z
N VAL A 1 2.18 -22.48 3.72
CA VAL A 1 3.59 -22.66 3.29
C VAL A 1 4.50 -22.32 4.46
N ARG A 2 5.24 -23.29 5.01
CA ARG A 2 6.01 -23.13 6.26
C ARG A 2 7.10 -22.06 6.21
N LEU A 3 7.63 -21.73 5.04
CA LEU A 3 8.61 -20.65 4.89
C LEU A 3 8.07 -19.29 5.36
N TYR A 4 6.80 -18.99 5.08
CA TYR A 4 6.19 -17.72 5.50
C TYR A 4 6.15 -17.59 7.03
N GLU A 5 5.85 -18.66 7.74
CA GLU A 5 5.80 -18.68 9.22
C GLU A 5 7.18 -18.36 9.83
N ILE A 6 8.25 -18.86 9.21
CA ILE A 6 9.61 -18.52 9.61
C ILE A 6 9.89 -17.03 9.39
N LEU A 7 9.45 -16.47 8.26
CA LEU A 7 9.74 -15.08 7.89
C LEU A 7 8.91 -14.08 8.69
N ILE A 8 7.63 -14.36 8.96
CA ILE A 8 6.74 -13.43 9.66
C ILE A 8 7.17 -13.20 11.12
N ALA A 9 7.85 -14.17 11.73
CA ALA A 9 8.48 -14.02 13.04
C ALA A 9 9.52 -12.89 13.08
N TRP A 10 10.09 -12.52 11.92
CA TRP A 10 11.08 -11.46 11.77
C TRP A 10 10.53 -10.22 11.05
N ARG A 11 9.20 -10.05 11.00
CA ARG A 11 8.55 -8.95 10.25
C ARG A 11 9.05 -7.56 10.66
N SER A 12 9.34 -7.36 11.95
CA SER A 12 9.88 -6.11 12.49
C SER A 12 11.29 -5.81 11.97
N THR A 13 12.14 -6.82 11.89
CA THR A 13 13.54 -6.70 11.45
C THR A 13 13.67 -6.67 9.92
N GLY A 14 12.75 -7.32 9.20
CA GLY A 14 12.75 -7.44 7.73
C GLY A 14 13.84 -8.36 7.15
N LYS A 15 14.60 -9.02 8.03
CA LYS A 15 15.63 -10.01 7.69
C LYS A 15 15.71 -11.07 8.76
N THR A 16 15.98 -12.30 8.35
CA THR A 16 16.29 -13.40 9.28
C THR A 16 17.78 -13.41 9.61
N PRO A 17 18.16 -13.91 10.80
CA PRO A 17 19.54 -14.30 11.06
C PRO A 17 19.95 -15.46 10.12
N LEU A 18 21.23 -15.83 10.17
CA LEU A 18 21.72 -17.04 9.51
C LEU A 18 20.98 -18.25 10.07
N ILE A 19 20.19 -18.92 9.22
CA ILE A 19 19.55 -20.18 9.54
C ILE A 19 20.43 -21.29 8.99
N THR A 20 20.89 -22.18 9.87
CA THR A 20 21.70 -23.33 9.46
C THR A 20 20.89 -24.26 8.56
N MET A 21 21.56 -25.04 7.71
CA MET A 21 20.89 -26.03 6.86
C MET A 21 20.04 -27.01 7.68
N TYR A 22 20.55 -27.42 8.84
CA TYR A 22 19.88 -28.33 9.77
C TYR A 22 18.59 -27.71 10.30
N ASP A 23 18.67 -26.50 10.87
CA ASP A 23 17.50 -25.81 11.43
C ASP A 23 16.46 -25.51 10.36
N PHE A 24 16.91 -25.16 9.15
CA PHE A 24 16.00 -24.86 8.06
C PHE A 24 15.21 -26.11 7.61
N ARG A 25 15.85 -27.28 7.53
CA ARG A 25 15.18 -28.56 7.24
C ARG A 25 14.14 -28.91 8.30
N GLN A 26 14.50 -28.76 9.57
CA GLN A 26 13.57 -29.02 10.69
C GLN A 26 12.37 -28.07 10.65
N LYS A 27 12.59 -26.77 10.41
CA LYS A 27 11.50 -25.77 10.34
C LYS A 27 10.57 -25.97 9.15
N ILE A 28 11.09 -26.39 8.00
CA ILE A 28 10.25 -26.74 6.84
C ILE A 28 9.64 -28.15 7.01
N GLY A 29 10.20 -28.98 7.88
CA GLY A 29 9.82 -30.36 8.16
C GLY A 29 10.14 -31.29 6.99
N VAL A 30 11.35 -31.15 6.46
CA VAL A 30 11.96 -32.06 5.49
C VAL A 30 12.87 -33.01 6.26
N LEU A 31 12.75 -34.32 6.02
CA LEU A 31 13.59 -35.30 6.69
C LEU A 31 15.05 -35.17 6.21
N GLU A 32 16.01 -35.53 7.05
CA GLU A 32 17.43 -35.51 6.68
C GLU A 32 17.76 -36.49 5.54
N THR A 33 16.96 -37.54 5.41
CA THR A 33 17.08 -38.55 4.36
C THR A 33 16.66 -38.05 2.99
N GLU A 34 15.84 -36.99 2.93
CA GLU A 34 15.27 -36.43 1.71
C GLU A 34 16.14 -35.31 1.15
N TYR A 35 16.21 -35.21 -0.18
CA TYR A 35 16.95 -34.15 -0.87
C TYR A 35 18.39 -33.96 -0.35
N LYS A 36 19.13 -35.07 -0.17
CA LYS A 36 20.51 -35.06 0.36
C LYS A 36 21.45 -34.17 -0.45
N ARG A 37 21.27 -34.15 -1.78
CA ARG A 37 22.03 -33.26 -2.67
C ARG A 37 21.50 -31.84 -2.54
N MET A 38 22.42 -30.89 -2.39
CA MET A 38 22.08 -29.47 -2.28
C MET A 38 21.29 -28.95 -3.48
N TYR A 39 21.59 -29.47 -4.67
CA TYR A 39 20.85 -29.16 -5.89
C TYR A 39 19.36 -29.53 -5.76
N ASP A 40 19.06 -30.74 -5.30
CA ASP A 40 17.69 -31.22 -5.14
C ASP A 40 16.97 -30.42 -4.04
N PHE A 41 17.65 -30.14 -2.93
CA PHE A 41 17.10 -29.31 -1.86
C PHE A 41 16.72 -27.92 -2.36
N LYS A 42 17.62 -27.29 -3.12
CA LYS A 42 17.35 -25.97 -3.69
C LYS A 42 16.14 -26.00 -4.63
N LYS A 43 16.13 -26.94 -5.59
CA LYS A 43 15.11 -27.02 -6.63
C LYS A 43 13.72 -27.35 -6.07
N TYR A 44 13.61 -28.33 -5.17
CA TYR A 44 12.33 -28.87 -4.72
C TYR A 44 11.84 -28.28 -3.39
N VAL A 45 12.72 -27.68 -2.59
CA VAL A 45 12.33 -27.10 -1.30
C VAL A 45 12.45 -25.58 -1.34
N LEU A 46 13.65 -25.06 -1.57
CA LEU A 46 13.91 -23.63 -1.43
C LEU A 46 13.20 -22.80 -2.51
N ASP A 47 13.39 -23.15 -3.78
CA ASP A 47 12.87 -22.39 -4.91
C ASP A 47 11.34 -22.45 -4.97
N ILE A 48 10.75 -23.63 -4.68
CA ILE A 48 9.30 -23.80 -4.59
C ILE A 48 8.72 -22.96 -3.44
N ALA A 49 9.35 -22.99 -2.26
CA ALA A 49 8.87 -22.22 -1.12
C ALA A 49 8.97 -20.71 -1.38
N LEU A 50 10.07 -20.23 -1.99
CA LEU A 50 10.23 -18.84 -2.37
C LEU A 50 9.19 -18.40 -3.39
N LYS A 51 8.94 -19.21 -4.42
CA LYS A 51 7.91 -18.95 -5.43
C LYS A 51 6.53 -18.83 -4.79
N GLN A 52 6.16 -19.80 -3.94
CA GLN A 52 4.87 -19.78 -3.27
C GLN A 52 4.69 -18.55 -2.38
N VAL A 53 5.70 -18.20 -1.58
CA VAL A 53 5.63 -16.99 -0.73
C VAL A 53 5.52 -15.74 -1.59
N ASN A 54 6.35 -15.60 -2.63
CA ASN A 54 6.30 -14.44 -3.52
C ASN A 54 5.00 -14.35 -4.34
N GLU A 55 4.31 -15.45 -4.63
CA GLU A 55 3.05 -15.45 -5.38
C GLU A 55 1.84 -15.24 -4.46
N HIS A 56 1.80 -15.91 -3.32
CA HIS A 56 0.59 -16.02 -2.48
C HIS A 56 0.61 -15.11 -1.25
N THR A 57 1.62 -14.25 -1.10
CA THR A 57 1.72 -13.34 0.06
C THR A 57 2.09 -11.92 -0.35
N ASP A 58 1.85 -10.98 0.57
CA ASP A 58 2.16 -9.56 0.39
C ASP A 58 3.64 -9.22 0.62
N ILE A 59 4.53 -10.22 0.64
CA ILE A 59 5.97 -10.00 0.81
C ILE A 59 6.75 -10.48 -0.41
N ILE A 60 7.85 -9.78 -0.70
CA ILE A 60 8.87 -10.19 -1.65
C ILE A 60 10.07 -10.65 -0.84
N VAL A 61 10.43 -11.91 -1.00
CA VAL A 61 11.53 -12.58 -0.30
C VAL A 61 12.71 -12.76 -1.24
N LYS A 62 13.89 -12.42 -0.75
CA LYS A 62 15.19 -12.70 -1.35
C LYS A 62 15.97 -13.63 -0.43
N VAL A 63 16.62 -14.62 -1.03
CA VAL A 63 17.49 -15.55 -0.31
C VAL A 63 18.95 -15.21 -0.54
N GLU A 64 19.73 -15.28 0.52
CA GLU A 64 21.19 -15.18 0.52
C GLU A 64 21.75 -16.50 1.02
N GLN A 65 22.69 -17.07 0.26
CA GLN A 65 23.28 -18.36 0.56
C GLN A 65 24.64 -18.13 1.21
N HIS A 66 24.85 -18.74 2.37
CA HIS A 66 26.13 -18.68 3.09
C HIS A 66 26.89 -20.00 2.89
N LYS A 67 28.17 -19.87 2.52
CA LYS A 67 29.05 -21.00 2.23
C LYS A 67 30.25 -20.96 3.16
N THR A 68 30.71 -22.15 3.55
CA THR A 68 31.98 -22.33 4.25
C THR A 68 32.80 -23.32 3.41
N GLY A 69 33.84 -22.80 2.76
CA GLY A 69 34.57 -23.53 1.72
C GLY A 69 33.67 -23.86 0.53
N ARG A 70 33.57 -25.15 0.18
CA ARG A 70 32.75 -25.63 -0.96
C ARG A 70 31.30 -25.94 -0.57
N SER A 71 30.99 -25.99 0.72
CA SER A 71 29.70 -26.42 1.23
C SER A 71 28.82 -25.23 1.62
N ILE A 72 27.50 -25.34 1.35
CA ILE A 72 26.51 -24.36 1.82
C ILE A 72 26.16 -24.70 3.27
N THR A 73 26.39 -23.76 4.18
CA THR A 73 26.18 -23.93 5.62
C THR A 73 24.82 -23.43 6.08
N GLY A 74 24.26 -22.43 5.40
CA GLY A 74 22.97 -21.88 5.77
C GLY A 74 22.45 -20.82 4.81
N PHE A 75 21.32 -20.24 5.18
CA PHE A 75 20.61 -19.23 4.41
C PHE A 75 20.22 -18.06 5.31
N SER A 76 20.30 -16.85 4.78
CA SER A 76 19.59 -15.69 5.32
C SER A 76 18.52 -15.27 4.32
N PHE A 77 17.39 -14.79 4.85
CA PHE A 77 16.29 -14.29 4.03
C PHE A 77 16.10 -12.82 4.35
N SER A 78 16.11 -11.99 3.32
CA SER A 78 15.66 -10.61 3.41
C SER A 78 14.31 -10.48 2.72
N PHE A 79 13.40 -9.72 3.30
CA PHE A 79 12.08 -9.56 2.71
C PHE A 79 11.55 -8.16 2.90
N LYS A 80 10.76 -7.73 1.91
CA LYS A 80 10.09 -6.43 1.93
C LYS A 80 8.61 -6.65 1.72
N GLN A 81 7.79 -5.86 2.39
CA GLN A 81 6.38 -5.81 2.03
C GLN A 81 6.29 -5.30 0.59
N LYS A 82 5.53 -6.02 -0.23
CA LYS A 82 5.07 -5.49 -1.51
C LYS A 82 4.41 -4.17 -1.18
N LYS A 83 4.80 -3.13 -1.91
CA LYS A 83 3.98 -1.93 -1.97
C LYS A 83 2.71 -2.37 -2.68
N SER A 84 1.75 -2.93 -1.96
CA SER A 84 0.37 -2.80 -2.38
C SER A 84 0.19 -1.29 -2.54
N ALA A 85 -0.21 -0.87 -3.73
CA ALA A 85 -0.85 0.43 -3.83
C ALA A 85 -2.02 0.36 -2.85
N THR A 86 -1.80 0.92 -1.67
CA THR A 86 -2.83 1.39 -0.76
C THR A 86 -3.92 0.38 -0.43
N HIS A 87 -3.66 -0.50 0.54
CA HIS A 87 -4.72 -0.90 1.47
C HIS A 87 -4.63 -0.04 2.74
N SER A 88 -4.65 1.30 2.55
CA SER A 88 -5.34 2.10 3.55
C SER A 88 -6.81 1.73 3.42
N VAL A 89 -7.48 1.47 4.53
CA VAL A 89 -8.92 1.24 4.65
C VAL A 89 -9.70 2.16 3.69
N GLU A 90 -9.98 1.67 2.48
CA GLU A 90 -10.78 2.38 1.49
C GLU A 90 -12.23 2.14 1.85
N SER A 91 -12.73 3.02 2.70
CA SER A 91 -14.14 3.31 2.79
C SER A 91 -14.62 3.71 1.39
N LYS A 92 -15.12 2.75 0.59
CA LYS A 92 -15.93 2.93 -0.63
C LYS A 92 -15.75 4.30 -1.33
N ARG A 93 -14.54 4.63 -1.77
CA ARG A 93 -14.25 5.89 -2.47
C ARG A 93 -14.30 5.59 -3.96
N ASP A 94 -15.33 6.11 -4.62
CA ASP A 94 -15.51 5.99 -6.07
C ASP A 94 -14.22 6.45 -6.79
N PRO A 95 -13.56 5.60 -7.60
CA PRO A 95 -12.27 5.91 -8.23
C PRO A 95 -12.30 7.23 -9.01
N ASN A 96 -13.43 7.52 -9.66
CA ASN A 96 -13.65 8.74 -10.44
C ASN A 96 -13.60 10.04 -9.61
N THR A 97 -13.77 9.98 -8.28
CA THR A 97 -13.74 11.19 -7.43
C THR A 97 -12.31 11.59 -7.04
N LEU A 98 -11.42 10.60 -6.82
CA LEU A 98 -10.03 10.83 -6.45
C LEU A 98 -9.21 11.41 -7.60
N ASP A 99 -9.45 10.93 -8.82
CA ASP A 99 -8.83 11.49 -10.03
C ASP A 99 -9.22 12.94 -10.26
N LEU A 100 -10.49 13.29 -10.00
CA LEU A 100 -10.99 14.63 -10.23
C LEU A 100 -10.51 15.63 -9.16
N PHE A 101 -10.43 15.18 -7.90
CA PHE A 101 -9.81 15.94 -6.81
C PHE A 101 -8.33 16.24 -7.09
N SER A 102 -7.61 15.30 -7.69
CA SER A 102 -6.19 15.48 -8.04
C SER A 102 -5.99 16.38 -9.26
N LYS A 103 -7.00 16.50 -10.13
CA LYS A 103 -6.96 17.31 -11.36
C LYS A 103 -7.30 18.78 -11.16
N ILE A 104 -8.01 19.15 -10.08
CA ILE A 104 -8.45 20.54 -9.90
C ILE A 104 -7.25 21.46 -9.61
N THR A 105 -6.97 22.37 -10.54
CA THR A 105 -5.93 23.38 -10.34
C THR A 105 -6.40 24.41 -9.31
N ASP A 106 -5.48 24.99 -8.56
CA ASP A 106 -5.75 26.03 -7.56
C ASP A 106 -6.63 27.18 -8.12
N LYS A 107 -6.34 27.63 -9.34
CA LYS A 107 -7.14 28.62 -10.06
C LYS A 107 -8.59 28.18 -10.31
N GLN A 108 -8.80 26.92 -10.70
CA GLN A 108 -10.14 26.37 -10.91
C GLN A 108 -10.88 26.26 -9.58
N ARG A 109 -10.20 25.85 -8.52
CA ARG A 109 -10.75 25.77 -7.16
C ARG A 109 -11.30 27.12 -6.71
N HIS A 110 -10.52 28.19 -6.84
CA HIS A 110 -10.98 29.55 -6.51
C HIS A 110 -12.09 30.04 -7.42
N LEU A 111 -12.06 29.73 -8.72
CA LEU A 111 -13.14 30.07 -9.65
C LEU A 111 -14.47 29.41 -9.24
N PHE A 112 -14.45 28.10 -8.95
CA PHE A 112 -15.64 27.38 -8.51
C PHE A 112 -16.08 27.81 -7.12
N ALA A 113 -15.15 28.13 -6.21
CA ALA A 113 -15.49 28.60 -4.88
C ALA A 113 -16.22 29.95 -4.89
N ASN A 114 -15.84 30.87 -5.80
CA ASN A 114 -16.59 32.10 -6.04
C ASN A 114 -17.99 31.83 -6.58
N LYS A 115 -18.14 30.91 -7.54
CA LYS A 115 -19.47 30.54 -8.05
C LYS A 115 -20.33 29.85 -7.00
N LEU A 116 -19.72 29.05 -6.13
CA LEU A 116 -20.39 28.34 -5.05
C LEU A 116 -20.85 29.29 -3.95
N SER A 117 -20.11 30.37 -3.64
CA SER A 117 -20.48 31.31 -2.58
C SER A 117 -21.80 32.05 -2.87
N GLU A 118 -22.18 32.17 -4.14
CA GLU A 118 -23.42 32.79 -4.59
C GLU A 118 -24.62 31.82 -4.59
N LEU A 119 -24.40 30.52 -4.44
CA LEU A 119 -25.50 29.54 -4.46
C LEU A 119 -26.24 29.51 -3.11
N PRO A 120 -27.60 29.49 -3.12
CA PRO A 120 -28.38 29.35 -1.90
C PRO A 120 -28.12 28.01 -1.20
N GLU A 121 -27.77 26.96 -1.95
CA GLU A 121 -27.40 25.65 -1.40
C GLU A 121 -26.14 25.69 -0.50
N MET A 122 -25.27 26.71 -0.67
CA MET A 122 -24.06 26.90 0.13
C MET A 122 -24.29 27.78 1.36
N SER A 123 -25.44 28.43 1.48
CA SER A 123 -25.78 29.31 2.62
C SER A 123 -25.62 28.61 3.98
N LYS A 124 -25.85 27.28 4.05
CA LYS A 124 -25.62 26.45 5.25
C LYS A 124 -24.17 26.47 5.77
N TYR A 125 -23.21 26.70 4.90
CA TYR A 125 -21.80 26.76 5.29
C TYR A 125 -21.38 28.18 5.64
N SER A 126 -22.19 29.19 5.30
CA SER A 126 -21.89 30.59 5.54
C SER A 126 -22.07 30.97 7.01
N GLN A 127 -21.14 31.78 7.52
CA GLN A 127 -21.26 32.44 8.81
C GLN A 127 -21.88 33.81 8.52
N GLY A 128 -23.13 34.05 8.92
CA GLY A 128 -24.00 35.16 8.46
C GLY A 128 -23.51 36.60 8.64
N THR A 129 -22.24 36.82 8.98
CA THR A 129 -21.56 38.11 9.08
C THR A 129 -20.42 38.27 8.05
N GLU A 130 -20.19 37.30 7.16
CA GLU A 130 -19.07 37.32 6.19
C GLU A 130 -19.49 37.84 4.80
N SER A 131 -18.56 38.47 4.08
CA SER A 131 -18.79 38.85 2.68
C SER A 131 -18.70 37.64 1.73
N TYR A 132 -19.35 37.71 0.57
CA TYR A 132 -19.30 36.65 -0.46
C TYR A 132 -17.87 36.28 -0.89
N GLN A 133 -16.96 37.27 -0.92
CA GLN A 133 -15.55 37.06 -1.24
C GLN A 133 -14.81 36.27 -0.15
N GLN A 134 -15.04 36.61 1.13
CA GLN A 134 -14.48 35.86 2.26
C GLN A 134 -15.04 34.44 2.32
N PHE A 135 -16.34 34.29 2.03
CA PHE A 135 -16.97 32.98 1.97
C PHE A 135 -16.37 32.12 0.83
N ALA A 136 -16.10 32.70 -0.33
CA ALA A 136 -15.45 32.01 -1.45
C ALA A 136 -14.05 31.51 -1.09
N VAL A 137 -13.22 32.30 -0.41
CA VAL A 137 -11.89 31.84 0.05
C VAL A 137 -12.02 30.65 0.99
N ARG A 138 -13.01 30.67 1.88
CA ARG A 138 -13.29 29.57 2.81
C ARG A 138 -13.79 28.31 2.10
N ILE A 139 -14.65 28.45 1.10
CA ILE A 139 -15.07 27.33 0.26
C ILE A 139 -13.87 26.75 -0.50
N ALA A 140 -12.96 27.59 -1.02
CA ALA A 140 -11.76 27.12 -1.69
C ALA A 140 -10.86 26.29 -0.76
N ALA A 141 -10.75 26.68 0.51
CA ALA A 141 -10.08 25.89 1.54
C ALA A 141 -10.83 24.58 1.83
N MET A 142 -12.16 24.59 1.93
CA MET A 142 -12.95 23.37 2.11
C MET A 142 -12.83 22.39 0.93
N LEU A 143 -12.70 22.90 -0.30
CA LEU A 143 -12.48 22.06 -1.49
C LEU A 143 -11.11 21.37 -1.50
N GLN A 144 -10.23 21.67 -0.54
CA GLN A 144 -8.98 20.95 -0.30
C GLN A 144 -9.18 19.67 0.54
N ASP A 145 -10.32 19.53 1.21
CA ASP A 145 -10.66 18.31 1.94
C ASP A 145 -11.41 17.34 1.01
N ALA A 146 -10.90 16.11 0.86
CA ALA A 146 -11.47 15.11 -0.04
C ALA A 146 -12.94 14.76 0.29
N GLU A 147 -13.31 14.80 1.58
CA GLU A 147 -14.67 14.51 2.02
C GLU A 147 -15.64 15.63 1.64
N LYS A 148 -15.25 16.89 1.88
CA LYS A 148 -16.03 18.08 1.49
C LYS A 148 -16.12 18.21 -0.02
N PHE A 149 -15.06 17.89 -0.74
CA PHE A 149 -15.07 17.85 -2.20
C PHE A 149 -16.11 16.86 -2.74
N LYS A 150 -16.25 15.67 -2.13
CA LYS A 150 -17.28 14.69 -2.51
C LYS A 150 -18.70 15.22 -2.28
N GLU A 151 -18.95 15.91 -1.16
CA GLU A 151 -20.24 16.54 -0.88
C GLU A 151 -20.59 17.62 -1.91
N LEU A 152 -19.59 18.39 -2.35
CA LEU A 152 -19.75 19.52 -3.27
C LEU A 152 -19.65 19.13 -4.74
N LEU A 153 -19.16 17.93 -5.05
CA LEU A 153 -19.04 17.37 -6.40
C LEU A 153 -20.31 17.52 -7.26
N PRO A 154 -21.54 17.17 -6.79
CA PRO A 154 -22.75 17.38 -7.59
C PRO A 154 -22.98 18.85 -7.94
N LEU A 155 -22.62 19.78 -7.05
CA LEU A 155 -22.73 21.23 -7.31
C LEU A 155 -21.67 21.71 -8.30
N LEU A 156 -20.44 21.22 -8.16
CA LEU A 156 -19.36 21.50 -9.11
C LEU A 156 -19.73 21.03 -10.52
N ARG A 157 -20.34 19.85 -10.65
CA ARG A 157 -20.84 19.35 -11.95
C ARG A 157 -21.96 20.22 -12.52
N LYS A 158 -22.91 20.68 -11.70
CA LYS A 158 -23.94 21.65 -12.12
C LYS A 158 -23.30 22.95 -12.64
N LEU A 159 -22.17 23.36 -12.07
CA LEU A 159 -21.40 24.55 -12.47
C LEU A 159 -20.44 24.32 -13.66
N GLY A 160 -20.46 23.13 -14.26
CA GLY A 160 -19.68 22.80 -15.47
C GLY A 160 -18.28 22.24 -15.20
N PHE A 161 -18.00 21.74 -13.99
CA PHE A 161 -16.75 21.02 -13.71
C PHE A 161 -16.78 19.62 -14.35
N GLN A 162 -15.80 19.34 -15.21
CA GLN A 162 -15.62 18.08 -15.96
C GLN A 162 -14.27 17.44 -15.66
#